data_AF-A0A1Q2YY67-F1
#
_entry.id   AF-A0A1Q2YY67-F1
#
_cell.length_a   1.000
_cell.length_b   1.000
_cell.length_c   1.000
_cell.angle_alpha   90.00
_cell.angle_beta   90.00
_cell.angle_gamma   90.00
#
_symmetry.space_group_name_H-M   'P 1'
#
loop_
_entity.id
_entity.type
_entity.pdbx_description
1 polymer ?
#
loop_
_entity_poly.entity_id
_entity_poly.type
_entity_poly.pdbx_seq_one_letter_code
_entity_poly.pdbx_strand_id
1 'polypeptide(L)'
;MGLTALGLIECVRTRVHPPLHEVTGQPPSPLTLGLAALRRVLGVLRHRPGLRPALRAHPRVLAALETWPGALEEFEAMAALPLVLRPDAAIAFGEELAEDA
;
A
#
# COMPACT_ATOMS: atom_id res chain seq x y z
N MET A 1 29.23 17.97 18.83
CA MET A 1 28.09 18.64 18.18
C MET A 1 28.29 20.13 18.34
N GLY A 2 28.47 20.86 17.25
CA GLY A 2 28.63 22.32 17.25
C GLY A 2 27.78 22.94 16.15
N LEU A 3 27.41 24.21 16.32
CA LEU A 3 26.73 24.97 15.29
C LEU A 3 27.74 25.31 14.18
N THR A 4 27.43 25.00 12.93
CA THR A 4 28.23 25.45 11.79
C THR A 4 28.07 26.97 11.61
N ALA A 5 28.93 27.58 10.80
CA ALA A 5 28.81 29.00 10.46
C ALA A 5 27.47 29.35 9.76
N LEU A 6 26.75 28.36 9.22
CA LEU A 6 25.42 28.49 8.64
C LEU A 6 24.29 28.25 9.64
N GLY A 7 24.61 27.99 10.91
CA GLY A 7 23.62 27.69 11.94
C GLY A 7 23.08 26.25 11.92
N LEU A 8 23.72 25.34 11.17
CA LEU A 8 23.32 23.93 11.11
C LEU A 8 24.04 23.11 12.17
N ILE A 9 23.46 21.98 12.56
CA ILE A 9 24.12 21.01 13.43
C ILE A 9 24.16 19.66 12.71
N GLU A 10 25.36 19.17 12.44
CA GLU A 10 25.57 17.90 11.76
C GLU A 10 25.65 16.75 12.77
N CYS A 11 24.79 15.74 12.60
CA CYS A 11 24.73 14.54 13.44
C CYS A 11 24.83 13.31 12.55
N VAL A 12 25.74 12.39 12.88
CA VAL A 12 25.86 11.09 12.20
C VAL A 12 25.38 10.00 13.15
N ARG A 13 24.47 9.14 12.67
CA ARG A 13 23.96 7.99 13.41
C ARG A 13 24.21 6.72 12.61
N THR A 14 24.72 5.69 13.26
CA THR A 14 24.88 4.37 12.65
C THR A 14 23.49 3.78 12.35
N ARG A 15 23.32 3.28 11.12
CA ARG A 15 22.07 2.64 10.69
C ARG A 15 21.99 1.22 11.27
N VAL A 16 21.07 0.99 12.20
CA VAL A 16 20.82 -0.33 12.82
C VAL A 16 19.64 -1.05 12.16
N HIS A 17 18.63 -0.30 11.70
CA HIS A 17 17.45 -0.82 11.01
C HIS A 17 17.17 -0.01 9.74
N PRO A 18 16.34 -0.53 8.80
CA PRO A 18 15.77 0.28 7.75
C PRO A 18 15.02 1.49 8.35
N PRO A 19 15.18 2.70 7.79
CA PRO A 19 14.43 3.86 8.23
C PRO A 19 12.95 3.65 7.95
N LEU A 20 12.10 4.32 8.75
CA LEU A 20 10.64 4.15 8.64
C LEU A 20 10.14 4.39 7.22
N HIS A 21 10.68 5.37 6.48
CA HIS A 21 10.25 5.63 5.10
C HIS A 21 10.47 4.42 4.17
N GLU A 22 11.53 3.62 4.34
CA GLU A 22 11.73 2.39 3.57
C GLU A 22 10.74 1.29 3.98
N VAL A 23 10.35 1.25 5.25
CA VAL A 23 9.32 0.32 5.78
C VAL A 23 7.91 0.75 5.36
N THR A 24 7.63 2.06 5.34
CA THR A 24 6.33 2.65 4.98
C THR A 24 6.19 2.91 3.49
N GLY A 25 7.19 2.56 2.67
CA GLY A 25 7.15 2.70 1.21
C GLY A 25 7.28 4.13 0.71
N GLN A 26 8.39 4.79 1.02
CA GLN A 26 8.81 6.05 0.41
C GLN A 26 10.21 5.86 -0.17
N PRO A 27 10.38 5.91 -1.52
CA PRO A 27 9.32 6.04 -2.51
C PRO A 27 8.32 4.86 -2.48
N PRO A 28 7.08 5.04 -2.99
CA PRO A 28 6.03 4.02 -2.97
C PRO A 28 6.52 2.67 -3.46
N SER A 29 6.46 1.66 -2.60
CA SER A 29 6.70 0.27 -2.99
C SER A 29 5.41 -0.37 -3.50
N PRO A 30 5.48 -1.41 -4.35
CA PRO A 30 4.28 -2.12 -4.81
C PRO A 30 3.38 -2.58 -3.66
N LEU A 31 3.96 -3.04 -2.54
CA LEU A 31 3.19 -3.43 -1.36
C LEU A 31 2.42 -2.24 -0.76
N THR A 32 3.10 -1.10 -0.57
CA THR A 32 2.47 0.07 0.05
C THR A 32 1.37 0.69 -0.79
N LEU A 33 1.52 0.62 -2.12
CA LEU A 33 0.46 0.99 -3.07
C LEU A 33 -0.73 0.04 -2.97
N GLY A 34 -0.48 -1.27 -2.91
CA GLY A 34 -1.52 -2.29 -2.70
C GLY A 34 -2.30 -2.08 -1.40
N LEU A 35 -1.61 -1.89 -0.27
CA LEU A 35 -2.25 -1.64 1.03
C LEU A 35 -3.04 -0.32 1.05
N ALA A 36 -2.56 0.71 0.34
CA ALA A 36 -3.32 1.93 0.15
C ALA A 36 -4.60 1.68 -0.68
N ALA A 37 -4.50 0.89 -1.74
CA ALA A 37 -5.64 0.53 -2.58
C ALA A 37 -6.70 -0.28 -1.80
N LEU A 38 -6.30 -1.27 -1.00
CA LEU A 38 -7.22 -2.03 -0.14
C LEU A 38 -8.01 -1.13 0.81
N ARG A 39 -7.35 -0.15 1.45
CA ARG A 39 -8.04 0.84 2.29
C ARG A 39 -9.04 1.69 1.51
N ARG A 40 -8.75 2.04 0.24
CA ARG A 40 -9.69 2.74 -0.64
C ARG A 40 -10.91 1.86 -0.95
N VAL A 41 -10.70 0.58 -1.26
CA VAL A 41 -11.79 -0.38 -1.52
C VAL A 41 -12.70 -0.50 -0.29
N LEU A 42 -12.14 -0.66 0.92
CA LEU A 42 -12.93 -0.67 2.16
C LEU A 42 -13.74 0.62 2.34
N GLY A 43 -13.16 1.77 2.01
CA GLY A 43 -13.88 3.05 1.99
C GLY A 43 -15.09 3.04 1.07
N VAL A 44 -14.94 2.52 -0.16
CA VAL A 44 -16.04 2.40 -1.13
C VAL A 44 -17.15 1.48 -0.61
N LEU A 45 -16.80 0.31 -0.07
CA LEU A 45 -17.77 -0.64 0.48
C LEU A 45 -18.60 -0.05 1.62
N ARG A 46 -18.00 0.77 2.49
CA ARG A 46 -18.72 1.47 3.57
C ARG A 46 -19.80 2.41 3.05
N HIS A 47 -19.61 2.99 1.86
CA HIS A 47 -20.57 3.90 1.24
C HIS A 47 -21.58 3.17 0.33
N ARG A 48 -21.28 1.93 -0.09
CA ARG A 48 -22.11 1.13 -0.99
C ARG A 48 -22.12 -0.33 -0.53
N PRO A 49 -22.89 -0.65 0.52
CA PRO A 49 -23.00 -2.02 1.00
C PRO A 49 -23.65 -2.90 -0.06
N GLY A 50 -23.01 -4.02 -0.41
CA GLY A 50 -23.51 -5.00 -1.39
C GLY A 50 -22.78 -5.07 -2.73
N LEU A 51 -21.83 -4.16 -2.99
CA LEU A 51 -20.91 -4.32 -4.13
C LEU A 51 -19.96 -5.50 -3.89
N ARG A 52 -19.58 -6.18 -4.96
CA ARG A 52 -18.54 -7.22 -4.91
C ARG A 52 -17.18 -6.53 -5.09
N PRO A 53 -16.31 -6.50 -4.08
CA PRO A 53 -15.07 -5.75 -4.20
C PRO A 53 -14.13 -6.41 -5.21
N ALA A 54 -13.68 -5.62 -6.19
CA ALA A 54 -12.58 -5.97 -7.07
C ALA A 54 -11.46 -4.92 -6.97
N LEU A 55 -10.21 -5.38 -7.04
CA LEU A 55 -9.03 -4.53 -7.10
C LEU A 55 -8.32 -4.74 -8.44
N ARG A 56 -8.35 -3.72 -9.30
CA ARG A 56 -7.55 -3.68 -10.52
C ARG A 56 -6.23 -2.96 -10.25
N ALA A 57 -5.12 -3.67 -10.44
CA ALA A 57 -3.79 -3.13 -10.15
C ALA A 57 -2.71 -3.78 -11.02
N HIS A 58 -1.53 -3.15 -11.04
CA HIS A 58 -0.38 -3.68 -11.75
C HIS A 58 0.01 -5.06 -11.19
N PRO A 59 0.40 -6.06 -12.00
CA PRO A 59 0.71 -7.41 -11.52
C PRO A 59 1.75 -7.45 -10.39
N ARG A 60 2.75 -6.54 -10.42
CA ARG A 60 3.74 -6.41 -9.34
C ARG A 60 3.15 -5.95 -8.01
N VAL A 61 2.06 -5.18 -8.01
CA VAL A 61 1.34 -4.77 -6.80
C VAL A 61 0.56 -5.96 -6.24
N LEU A 62 -0.17 -6.68 -7.12
CA LEU A 62 -0.92 -7.87 -6.72
C LEU A 62 -0.01 -8.96 -6.15
N ALA A 63 1.09 -9.26 -6.83
CA ALA A 63 2.08 -10.23 -6.35
C ALA A 63 2.68 -9.81 -4.99
N ALA A 64 2.87 -8.51 -4.75
CA ALA A 64 3.36 -8.02 -3.46
C ALA A 64 2.33 -8.19 -2.34
N LEU A 65 1.03 -8.03 -2.63
CA LEU A 65 -0.05 -8.30 -1.69
C LEU A 65 -0.16 -9.80 -1.39
N GLU A 66 -0.08 -10.66 -2.40
CA GLU A 66 -0.13 -12.12 -2.26
C GLU A 66 1.06 -12.67 -1.46
N THR A 67 2.24 -12.05 -1.59
CA THR A 67 3.44 -12.46 -0.86
C THR A 67 3.44 -11.96 0.58
N TRP A 68 2.67 -10.92 0.91
CA TRP A 68 2.63 -10.36 2.26
C TRP A 68 1.61 -11.14 3.11
N PRO A 69 2.05 -11.84 4.16
CA PRO A 69 1.18 -12.72 4.92
C PRO A 69 0.07 -11.94 5.64
N GLY A 70 -1.17 -12.41 5.51
CA GLY A 70 -2.33 -11.89 6.23
C GLY A 70 -3.01 -10.67 5.59
N ALA A 71 -2.42 -10.05 4.56
CA ALA A 71 -2.96 -8.79 4.02
C ALA A 71 -4.35 -8.96 3.39
N LEU A 72 -4.55 -10.03 2.63
CA LEU A 72 -5.80 -10.30 1.93
C LEU A 72 -6.84 -10.87 2.90
N GLU A 73 -6.42 -11.75 3.80
CA GLU A 73 -7.28 -12.34 4.83
C GLU A 73 -7.83 -11.27 5.79
N GLU A 74 -6.99 -10.33 6.22
CA GLU A 74 -7.42 -9.19 7.03
C GLU A 74 -8.42 -8.31 6.26
N PHE A 75 -8.16 -8.04 4.97
CA PHE A 75 -9.10 -7.30 4.14
C PHE A 75 -10.46 -8.00 4.06
N GLU A 76 -10.49 -9.30 3.76
CA GLU A 76 -11.74 -10.06 3.62
C GLU A 76 -12.50 -10.16 4.94
N ALA A 77 -11.80 -10.30 6.06
CA ALA A 77 -12.40 -10.26 7.40
C ALA A 77 -13.04 -8.89 7.70
N MET A 78 -12.41 -7.80 7.29
CA MET A 78 -12.95 -6.45 7.46
C MET A 78 -14.11 -6.15 6.50
N ALA A 79 -14.03 -6.61 5.25
CA ALA A 79 -15.02 -6.40 4.21
C ALA A 79 -16.25 -7.32 4.35
N ALA A 80 -16.09 -8.43 5.09
CA ALA A 80 -17.03 -9.57 5.13
C ALA A 80 -17.40 -10.11 3.74
N LEU A 81 -16.53 -9.90 2.75
CA LEU A 81 -16.71 -10.25 1.34
C LEU A 81 -15.36 -10.64 0.73
N PRO A 82 -15.33 -11.62 -0.19
CA PRO A 82 -14.11 -12.00 -0.89
C PRO A 82 -13.65 -10.90 -1.86
N LEU A 83 -12.34 -10.74 -2.01
CA LEU A 83 -11.76 -9.75 -2.93
C LEU A 83 -11.39 -10.39 -4.27
N VAL A 84 -11.84 -9.80 -5.38
CA VAL A 84 -11.41 -10.22 -6.72
C VAL A 84 -10.18 -9.41 -7.16
N LEU A 85 -9.05 -10.08 -7.42
CA LEU A 85 -7.84 -9.43 -7.95
C LEU A 85 -7.87 -9.44 -9.49
N ARG A 86 -7.75 -8.25 -10.11
CA ARG A 86 -7.73 -8.07 -11.57
C ARG A 86 -6.37 -7.52 -12.02
N PRO A 87 -5.45 -8.35 -12.54
CA PRO A 87 -4.17 -7.87 -13.02
C PRO A 87 -4.34 -7.02 -14.28
N ASP A 88 -3.73 -5.85 -14.31
CA ASP A 88 -3.64 -4.98 -15.48
C ASP A 88 -2.22 -4.43 -15.63
N ALA A 89 -1.49 -4.85 -16.66
CA ALA A 89 -0.12 -4.39 -16.88
C ALA A 89 -0.05 -2.95 -17.43
N ALA A 90 -1.16 -2.40 -17.93
CA ALA A 90 -1.20 -1.05 -18.48
C ALA A 90 -1.47 0.03 -17.42
N ILE A 91 -1.94 -0.36 -16.23
CA ILE A 91 -2.20 0.58 -15.14
C ILE A 91 -0.89 1.09 -14.53
N ALA A 92 -0.80 2.40 -14.30
CA ALA A 92 0.36 2.98 -13.64
C ALA A 92 0.37 2.62 -12.15
N PHE A 93 1.57 2.57 -11.56
CA PHE A 93 1.72 2.44 -10.11
C PHE A 93 1.08 3.63 -9.40
N GLY A 94 0.22 3.37 -8.42
CA GLY A 94 -0.53 4.39 -7.69
C GLY A 94 -1.90 4.71 -8.26
N GLU A 95 -2.25 4.19 -9.44
CA GLU A 95 -3.56 4.36 -10.07
C GLU A 95 -4.48 3.15 -9.84
N GLU A 96 -4.25 2.34 -8.81
CA GLU A 96 -5.04 1.13 -8.56
C GLU A 96 -6.51 1.46 -8.28
N LEU A 97 -7.40 0.78 -9.01
CA LEU A 97 -8.83 1.07 -9.04
C LEU A 97 -9.62 0.05 -8.21
N ALA A 98 -10.55 0.58 -7.41
CA ALA A 98 -11.62 -0.19 -6.80
C ALA A 98 -12.76 -0.34 -7.81
N GLU A 99 -13.05 -1.58 -8.20
CA GLU A 99 -14.10 -1.92 -9.15
C GLU A 99 -15.20 -2.75 -8.46
N ASP A 100 -16.35 -2.85 -9.12
CA ASP A 100 -17.38 -3.85 -8.79
C ASP A 100 -17.14 -5.09 -9.66
N ALA A 101 -17.20 -6.28 -9.05
CA ALA A 101 -16.83 -7.55 -9.68
C ALA A 101 -17.91 -8.10 -10.60
#